data_AF-A0A815ZCS3-F1
#
_entry.id   AF-A0A815ZCS3-F1
#
_cell.length_a   1.000
_cell.length_b   1.000
_cell.length_c   1.000
_cell.angle_alpha   90.00
_cell.angle_beta   90.00
_cell.angle_gamma   90.00
#
_symmetry.space_group_name_H-M   'P 1'
#
loop_
_entity.id
_entity.type
_entity.pdbx_description
1 polymer ?
#
loop_
_entity_poly.entity_id
_entity_poly.type
_entity_poly.pdbx_seq_one_letter_code
_entity_poly.pdbx_strand_id
1 'polypeptide(L)'
;MKLLFFLYLCLLSIRVESLRLIAIGHRQSIDASVTYETWFNQFNRTDLYELKSYEPTILVFGELTGFTAAFIGTRGQHARTQSGTIQDALLSLMQSYEKQMTSYLIKYPNISMINALELSLSDVMWRSFNQTFSSLSRSLNATIVSATIGPRLMRSTDLKDIEFYGDPDLYPNQTEVYLPLTKEIYNTAHVYAPNGSLIASRDKSHLTPAEIELLQLVPGKLEDNRVIEPNSLCIAICIDAFYSNVLSYLDSQNCTILIQPSFNAQMWAANISASSTIWQPSDWTYGPLGLFKQTQNIQFSINTMVTGNLFRDMIVDGQSTINQRLSKENQSQNKTSDLYIGLDWIDVQDIDQFQTLVMSKWARDDPRNRNLTKSERRQLLHQYAQELAPDSKSPNENKYADTVIWTDVII
;
A
#
# COMPACT_ATOMS: atom_id res chain seq x y z
N MET A 1 39.44 -38.53 38.98
CA MET A 1 39.17 -39.27 37.71
C MET A 1 37.77 -39.82 37.84
N LYS A 2 36.74 -39.43 37.10
CA LYS A 2 36.51 -38.53 35.96
C LYS A 2 35.01 -38.17 36.10
N LEU A 3 34.65 -36.90 36.02
CA LEU A 3 34.10 -36.27 34.81
C LEU A 3 32.80 -36.95 34.31
N LEU A 4 31.82 -36.12 33.97
CA LEU A 4 30.47 -36.45 33.47
C LEU A 4 29.39 -36.66 34.54
N PHE A 5 28.87 -35.58 35.12
CA PHE A 5 27.41 -35.43 35.31
C PHE A 5 27.01 -33.94 35.42
N PHE A 6 27.72 -33.11 34.65
CA PHE A 6 27.38 -31.71 34.35
C PHE A 6 27.37 -31.57 32.81
N LEU A 7 26.41 -32.25 32.16
CA LEU A 7 25.86 -31.75 30.89
C LEU A 7 24.68 -30.89 31.33
N TYR A 8 24.79 -29.56 31.46
CA TYR A 8 24.82 -28.64 30.31
C TYR A 8 24.04 -29.20 29.11
N LEU A 9 22.77 -29.55 29.35
CA LEU A 9 21.71 -29.36 28.36
C LEU A 9 21.52 -27.86 28.16
N CYS A 10 22.48 -27.22 27.51
CA CYS A 10 22.16 -26.15 26.56
C CYS A 10 21.41 -26.84 25.43
N LEU A 11 20.13 -27.13 25.66
CA LEU A 11 19.17 -27.16 24.59
C LEU A 11 19.26 -25.75 23.98
N LEU A 12 20.04 -25.64 22.91
CA LEU A 12 19.74 -24.72 21.83
C LEU A 12 18.31 -25.06 21.41
N SER A 13 17.35 -24.48 22.15
CA SER A 13 16.00 -24.32 21.69
C SER A 13 16.15 -23.53 20.41
N ILE A 14 16.12 -24.24 19.27
CA ILE A 14 15.83 -23.62 17.99
C ILE A 14 14.43 -23.09 18.20
N ARG A 15 14.32 -21.84 18.65
CA ARG A 15 13.04 -21.14 18.69
C ARG A 15 12.67 -21.00 17.23
N VAL A 16 11.73 -21.85 16.81
CA VAL A 16 10.96 -21.60 15.61
C VAL A 16 10.23 -20.28 15.90
N GLU A 17 10.68 -19.20 15.28
CA GLU A 17 10.06 -17.89 15.47
C GLU A 17 8.83 -17.84 14.58
N SER A 18 7.66 -17.71 15.22
CA SER A 18 6.41 -17.47 14.51
C SER A 18 6.27 -15.98 14.28
N LEU A 19 5.75 -15.61 13.11
CA LEU A 19 5.57 -14.24 12.67
C LEU A 19 4.14 -14.08 12.15
N ARG A 20 3.42 -13.10 12.66
CA ARG A 20 2.09 -12.75 12.15
C ARG A 20 2.20 -11.79 10.98
N LEU A 21 1.62 -12.16 9.85
CA LEU A 21 1.51 -11.32 8.66
C LEU A 21 0.09 -10.82 8.52
N ILE A 22 -0.10 -9.50 8.40
CA ILE A 22 -1.42 -8.87 8.24
C ILE A 22 -1.38 -7.97 6.99
N ALA A 23 -2.36 -8.15 6.10
CA ALA A 23 -2.55 -7.35 4.91
C ALA A 23 -3.89 -6.59 5.01
N ILE A 24 -3.83 -5.27 4.83
CA ILE A 24 -4.98 -4.37 4.88
C ILE A 24 -5.39 -3.94 3.47
N GLY A 25 -6.51 -4.48 2.99
CA GLY A 25 -7.19 -4.00 1.80
C GLY A 25 -8.17 -2.89 2.17
N HIS A 26 -7.62 -1.73 2.52
CA HIS A 26 -8.35 -0.58 3.03
C HIS A 26 -9.24 0.03 1.92
N ARG A 27 -10.53 0.22 2.22
CA ARG A 27 -11.42 1.03 1.36
C ARG A 27 -11.28 2.51 1.66
N GLN A 28 -10.67 3.27 0.74
CA GLN A 28 -10.45 4.70 0.88
C GLN A 28 -11.74 5.52 0.89
N SER A 29 -11.72 6.59 1.67
CA SER A 29 -12.82 7.54 1.78
C SER A 29 -12.30 8.96 1.87
N ILE A 30 -12.78 9.81 0.98
CA ILE A 30 -12.53 11.26 1.05
C ILE A 30 -13.22 11.87 2.28
N ASP A 31 -14.35 11.29 2.72
CA ASP A 31 -15.12 11.76 3.87
C ASP A 31 -14.37 11.57 5.20
N ALA A 32 -13.42 10.63 5.27
CA ALA A 32 -12.54 10.50 6.43
C ALA A 32 -11.54 11.66 6.54
N SER A 33 -11.34 12.43 5.48
CA SER A 33 -10.35 13.51 5.43
C SER A 33 -10.93 14.85 5.89
N VAL A 34 -11.90 14.86 6.81
CA VAL A 34 -12.46 16.10 7.35
C VAL A 34 -11.51 16.71 8.39
N THR A 35 -11.05 15.91 9.35
CA THR A 35 -10.07 16.30 10.38
C THR A 35 -8.95 15.28 10.49
N TYR A 36 -7.87 15.64 11.18
CA TYR A 36 -6.82 14.69 11.56
C TYR A 36 -7.38 13.49 12.35
N GLU A 37 -8.37 13.72 13.20
CA GLU A 37 -9.00 12.67 14.00
C GLU A 37 -9.83 11.70 13.14
N THR A 38 -10.68 12.22 12.24
CA THR A 38 -11.47 11.34 11.36
C THR A 38 -10.57 10.55 10.42
N TRP A 39 -9.45 11.14 9.99
CA TRP A 39 -8.48 10.47 9.14
C TRP A 39 -7.75 9.36 9.90
N PHE A 40 -7.29 9.64 11.13
CA PHE A 40 -6.73 8.62 12.02
C PHE A 40 -7.70 7.46 12.28
N ASN A 41 -8.97 7.77 12.57
CA ASN A 41 -10.00 6.78 12.89
C ASN A 41 -10.31 5.83 11.73
N GLN A 42 -10.08 6.25 10.48
CA GLN A 42 -10.19 5.37 9.31
C GLN A 42 -9.22 4.19 9.38
N PHE A 43 -8.03 4.40 9.96
CA PHE A 43 -6.98 3.38 10.05
C PHE A 43 -6.93 2.69 11.41
N ASN A 44 -7.40 3.35 12.46
CA ASN A 44 -7.47 2.81 13.83
C ASN A 44 -8.66 1.87 14.04
N ARG A 45 -8.64 0.73 13.33
CA ARG A 45 -9.74 -0.24 13.34
C ARG A 45 -9.72 -1.15 14.56
N THR A 46 -10.89 -1.50 15.10
CA THR A 46 -11.03 -2.36 16.28
C THR A 46 -10.61 -3.80 16.03
N ASP A 47 -10.88 -4.33 14.83
CA ASP A 47 -10.52 -5.70 14.42
C ASP A 47 -9.00 -5.94 14.50
N LEU A 48 -8.17 -4.93 14.27
CA LEU A 48 -6.71 -5.04 14.43
C LEU A 48 -6.28 -5.31 15.88
N TYR A 49 -7.01 -4.78 16.86
CA TYR A 49 -6.73 -5.02 18.27
C TYR A 49 -7.16 -6.42 18.71
N GLU A 50 -8.17 -6.99 18.07
CA GLU A 50 -8.58 -8.38 18.27
C GLU A 50 -7.55 -9.36 17.69
N LEU A 51 -6.78 -8.93 16.68
CA LEU A 51 -5.67 -9.68 16.09
C LEU A 51 -4.35 -9.50 16.83
N LYS A 52 -4.32 -8.78 17.96
CA LYS A 52 -3.09 -8.60 18.74
C LYS A 52 -2.59 -9.97 19.21
N SER A 53 -1.33 -10.25 18.89
CA SER A 53 -0.68 -11.52 19.19
C SER A 53 0.49 -11.32 20.16
N TYR A 54 0.92 -12.41 20.78
CA TYR A 54 2.26 -12.48 21.38
C TYR A 54 3.36 -12.61 20.32
N GLU A 55 2.98 -13.05 19.11
CA GLU A 55 3.91 -13.15 17.99
C GLU A 55 4.31 -11.75 17.48
N PRO A 56 5.59 -11.56 17.08
CA PRO A 56 5.97 -10.42 16.27
C PRO A 56 5.02 -10.28 15.08
N THR A 57 4.62 -9.05 14.78
CA THR A 57 3.59 -8.78 13.75
C THR A 57 4.12 -7.80 12.72
N ILE A 58 3.94 -8.12 11.44
CA ILE A 58 4.09 -7.21 10.30
C ILE A 58 2.70 -6.91 9.74
N LEU A 59 2.34 -5.62 9.71
CA LEU A 59 1.06 -5.14 9.19
C LEU A 59 1.32 -4.20 8.02
N VAL A 60 0.70 -4.48 6.89
CA VAL A 60 0.91 -3.76 5.63
C VAL A 60 -0.37 -3.04 5.22
N PHE A 61 -0.25 -1.76 4.88
CA PHE A 61 -1.27 -0.98 4.19
C PHE A 61 -0.90 -0.81 2.70
N GLY A 62 -1.92 -0.47 1.91
CA GLY A 62 -1.76 -0.27 0.47
C GLY A 62 -0.89 0.93 0.08
N GLU A 63 -0.57 0.98 -1.20
CA GLU A 63 0.13 2.11 -1.79
C GLU A 63 -0.75 3.38 -1.74
N LEU A 64 -0.13 4.56 -1.66
CA LEU A 64 -0.85 5.84 -1.62
C LEU A 64 -1.88 5.95 -0.47
N THR A 65 -1.77 5.15 0.58
CA THR A 65 -2.62 5.22 1.77
C THR A 65 -2.65 6.63 2.39
N GLY A 66 -1.52 7.35 2.32
CA GLY A 66 -1.43 8.74 2.78
C GLY A 66 -2.08 9.79 1.87
N PHE A 67 -2.48 9.44 0.64
CA PHE A 67 -2.89 10.41 -0.38
C PHE A 67 -4.08 11.27 0.04
N THR A 68 -5.07 10.68 0.71
CA THR A 68 -6.27 11.41 1.14
C THR A 68 -6.00 12.46 2.22
N ALA A 69 -4.85 12.37 2.92
CA ALA A 69 -4.45 13.38 3.89
C ALA A 69 -4.26 14.77 3.27
N ALA A 70 -3.99 14.87 1.96
CA ALA A 70 -3.92 16.14 1.24
C ALA A 70 -5.21 16.97 1.36
N PHE A 71 -6.33 16.30 1.61
CA PHE A 71 -7.64 16.91 1.71
C PHE A 71 -8.07 17.17 3.15
N ILE A 72 -7.21 17.08 4.15
CA ILE A 72 -7.60 17.37 5.54
C ILE A 72 -7.92 18.85 5.75
N GLY A 73 -8.91 19.11 6.61
CA GLY A 73 -9.12 20.43 7.19
C GLY A 73 -9.82 21.43 6.27
N THR A 74 -9.70 22.71 6.62
CA THR A 74 -10.32 23.85 5.93
C THR A 74 -9.74 24.04 4.54
N ARG A 75 -8.43 23.88 4.36
CA ARG A 75 -7.78 23.95 3.03
C ARG A 75 -8.25 22.84 2.08
N GLY A 76 -8.60 21.66 2.61
CA GLY A 76 -9.14 20.57 1.80
C GLY A 76 -10.65 20.64 1.54
N GLN A 77 -11.39 21.52 2.23
CA GLN A 77 -12.87 21.47 2.25
C GLN A 77 -13.50 21.61 0.87
N HIS A 78 -13.02 22.55 0.05
CA HIS A 78 -13.56 22.75 -1.29
C HIS A 78 -13.30 21.53 -2.19
N ALA A 79 -12.09 20.98 -2.12
CA ALA A 79 -11.72 19.77 -2.85
C ALA A 79 -12.59 18.56 -2.48
N ARG A 80 -12.98 18.42 -1.21
CA ARG A 80 -13.86 17.31 -0.78
C ARG A 80 -15.31 17.48 -1.23
N THR A 81 -15.82 18.72 -1.25
CA THR A 81 -17.28 18.98 -1.33
C THR A 81 -17.75 19.50 -2.67
N GLN A 82 -16.87 20.07 -3.49
CA GLN A 82 -17.24 20.75 -4.74
C GLN A 82 -16.51 20.20 -5.97
N SER A 83 -15.56 19.27 -5.79
CA SER A 83 -14.82 18.66 -6.89
C SER A 83 -15.47 17.37 -7.35
N GLY A 84 -15.68 17.24 -8.66
CA GLY A 84 -16.20 16.02 -9.24
C GLY A 84 -15.11 15.06 -9.71
N THR A 85 -13.93 15.57 -10.07
CA THR A 85 -12.79 14.80 -10.58
C THR A 85 -11.54 15.04 -9.73
N ILE A 86 -10.53 14.19 -9.85
CA ILE A 86 -9.24 14.42 -9.18
C ILE A 86 -8.59 15.73 -9.65
N GLN A 87 -8.72 16.10 -10.92
CA GLN A 87 -8.20 17.37 -11.44
C GLN A 87 -8.88 18.58 -10.79
N ASP A 88 -10.20 18.57 -10.65
CA ASP A 88 -10.95 19.62 -9.95
C ASP A 88 -10.48 19.76 -8.49
N ALA A 89 -10.21 18.62 -7.84
CA ALA A 89 -9.77 18.56 -6.46
C ALA A 89 -8.35 19.14 -6.30
N LEU A 90 -7.42 18.81 -7.20
CA LEU A 90 -6.08 19.39 -7.22
C LEU A 90 -6.12 20.90 -7.46
N LEU A 91 -6.94 21.39 -8.40
CA LEU A 91 -7.11 22.83 -8.65
C LEU A 91 -7.66 23.56 -7.41
N SER A 92 -8.59 22.93 -6.69
CA SER A 92 -9.15 23.46 -5.45
C SER A 92 -8.10 23.56 -4.34
N LEU A 93 -7.21 22.57 -4.25
CA LEU A 93 -6.07 22.62 -3.33
C LEU A 93 -5.06 23.70 -3.75
N MET A 94 -4.79 23.88 -5.04
CA MET A 94 -3.87 24.94 -5.50
C MET A 94 -4.31 26.33 -5.05
N GLN A 95 -5.60 26.62 -5.10
CA GLN A 95 -6.15 27.88 -4.60
C GLN A 95 -5.96 28.01 -3.08
N SER A 96 -6.18 26.93 -2.34
CA SER A 96 -6.07 26.91 -0.86
C SER A 96 -4.62 27.00 -0.37
N TYR A 97 -3.65 26.67 -1.22
CA TYR A 97 -2.21 26.66 -0.92
C TYR A 97 -1.42 27.70 -1.74
N GLU A 98 -2.08 28.67 -2.40
CA GLU A 98 -1.46 29.62 -3.33
C GLU A 98 -0.20 30.31 -2.77
N LYS A 99 -0.26 30.72 -1.49
CA LYS A 99 0.86 31.40 -0.81
C LYS A 99 2.09 30.49 -0.68
N GLN A 100 1.88 29.25 -0.23
CA GLN A 100 2.94 28.26 -0.06
C GLN A 100 3.50 27.85 -1.43
N MET A 101 2.63 27.65 -2.42
CA MET A 101 3.04 27.32 -3.78
C MET A 101 3.92 28.41 -4.38
N THR A 102 3.53 29.67 -4.24
CA THR A 102 4.32 30.82 -4.73
C THR A 102 5.72 30.83 -4.10
N SER A 103 5.82 30.55 -2.80
CA SER A 103 7.11 30.45 -2.12
C SER A 103 7.99 29.34 -2.70
N TYR A 104 7.42 28.16 -3.00
CA TYR A 104 8.19 27.06 -3.61
C TYR A 104 8.54 27.28 -5.08
N LEU A 105 7.68 27.96 -5.85
CA LEU A 105 7.99 28.36 -7.23
C LEU A 105 9.17 29.34 -7.29
N ILE A 106 9.30 30.23 -6.29
CA ILE A 106 10.47 31.11 -6.15
C ILE A 106 11.70 30.32 -5.70
N LYS A 107 11.55 29.44 -4.70
CA LYS A 107 12.66 28.66 -4.13
C LYS A 107 13.28 27.68 -5.14
N TYR A 108 12.45 27.05 -5.96
CA TYR A 108 12.86 26.04 -6.92
C TYR A 108 12.45 26.47 -8.34
N PRO A 109 13.33 27.17 -9.08
CA PRO A 109 13.01 27.57 -10.45
C PRO A 109 12.77 26.33 -11.32
N ASN A 110 11.80 26.43 -12.22
CA ASN A 110 11.40 25.40 -13.20
C ASN A 110 10.68 24.16 -12.63
N ILE A 111 10.12 24.21 -11.42
CA ILE A 111 9.14 23.20 -11.00
C ILE A 111 7.77 23.51 -11.60
N SER A 112 6.95 22.48 -11.79
CA SER A 112 5.57 22.67 -12.25
C SER A 112 4.65 23.14 -11.11
N MET A 113 3.43 23.54 -11.47
CA MET A 113 2.37 23.85 -10.49
C MET A 113 1.99 22.62 -9.65
N ILE A 114 2.05 21.42 -10.22
CA ILE A 114 1.77 20.18 -9.48
C ILE A 114 2.84 19.94 -8.42
N ASN A 115 4.13 20.02 -8.78
CA ASN A 115 5.18 19.87 -7.78
C ASN A 115 5.12 20.98 -6.72
N ALA A 116 4.82 22.23 -7.10
CA ALA A 116 4.64 23.30 -6.12
C ALA A 116 3.49 23.01 -5.13
N LEU A 117 2.40 22.42 -5.61
CA LEU A 117 1.30 21.96 -4.76
C LEU A 117 1.75 20.83 -3.83
N GLU A 118 2.38 19.78 -4.36
CA GLU A 118 2.87 18.63 -3.57
C GLU A 118 3.85 19.07 -2.47
N LEU A 119 4.76 20.00 -2.78
CA LEU A 119 5.66 20.60 -1.79
C LEU A 119 4.88 21.38 -0.70
N SER A 120 3.80 22.06 -1.09
CA SER A 120 2.95 22.82 -0.17
C SER A 120 2.11 21.93 0.76
N LEU A 121 1.81 20.71 0.32
CA LEU A 121 1.06 19.70 1.09
C LEU A 121 1.93 18.96 2.14
N SER A 122 3.25 19.21 2.15
CA SER A 122 4.21 18.49 2.99
C SER A 122 3.79 18.36 4.46
N ASP A 123 3.36 19.45 5.09
CA ASP A 123 3.01 19.43 6.51
C ASP A 123 1.77 18.57 6.78
N VAL A 124 0.65 18.86 6.11
CA VAL A 124 -0.63 18.18 6.35
C VAL A 124 -0.53 16.68 6.03
N MET A 125 0.11 16.33 4.91
CA MET A 125 0.24 14.93 4.49
C MET A 125 1.14 14.16 5.44
N TRP A 126 2.36 14.66 5.69
CA TRP A 126 3.31 13.96 6.54
C TRP A 126 2.86 13.90 7.99
N ARG A 127 2.34 14.99 8.55
CA ARG A 127 1.88 15.04 9.94
C ARG A 127 0.82 13.97 10.18
N SER A 128 -0.23 13.97 9.35
CA SER A 128 -1.34 13.00 9.47
C SER A 128 -0.83 11.57 9.32
N PHE A 129 -0.07 11.33 8.25
CA PHE A 129 0.48 10.01 7.91
C PHE A 129 1.41 9.48 9.01
N ASN A 130 2.46 10.23 9.34
CA ASN A 130 3.48 9.82 10.30
C ASN A 130 2.91 9.66 11.71
N GLN A 131 2.07 10.59 12.18
CA GLN A 131 1.45 10.47 13.51
C GLN A 131 0.55 9.24 13.60
N THR A 132 -0.22 8.95 12.55
CA THR A 132 -1.13 7.80 12.52
C THR A 132 -0.37 6.50 12.57
N PHE A 133 0.53 6.25 11.60
CA PHE A 133 1.19 4.95 11.50
C PHE A 133 2.24 4.73 12.61
N SER A 134 2.90 5.79 13.10
CA SER A 134 3.74 5.72 14.31
C SER A 134 2.92 5.36 15.56
N SER A 135 1.73 5.95 15.72
CA SER A 135 0.87 5.67 16.88
C SER A 135 0.24 4.30 16.82
N LEU A 136 -0.25 3.87 15.64
CA LEU A 136 -0.77 2.52 15.43
C LEU A 136 0.30 1.47 15.68
N SER A 137 1.54 1.70 15.23
CA SER A 137 2.64 0.77 15.43
C SER A 137 2.92 0.54 16.93
N ARG A 138 2.88 1.61 17.75
CA ARG A 138 2.97 1.52 19.22
C ARG A 138 1.80 0.78 19.85
N SER A 139 0.57 1.18 19.51
CA SER A 139 -0.64 0.64 20.12
C SER A 139 -0.82 -0.87 19.83
N LEU A 140 -0.50 -1.26 18.60
CA LEU A 140 -0.58 -2.65 18.14
C LEU A 140 0.68 -3.46 18.47
N ASN A 141 1.79 -2.81 18.83
CA ASN A 141 3.12 -3.43 18.98
C ASN A 141 3.52 -4.22 17.73
N ALA A 142 3.40 -3.57 16.56
CA ALA A 142 3.59 -4.20 15.26
C ALA A 142 4.52 -3.36 14.37
N THR A 143 5.30 -4.02 13.53
CA THR A 143 5.99 -3.35 12.41
C THR A 143 4.94 -2.98 11.37
N ILE A 144 4.80 -1.69 11.06
CA ILE A 144 3.82 -1.20 10.08
C ILE A 144 4.51 -0.74 8.81
N VAL A 145 4.04 -1.21 7.66
CA VAL A 145 4.39 -0.69 6.35
C VAL A 145 3.19 0.08 5.79
N SER A 146 3.40 1.34 5.40
CA SER A 146 2.38 2.16 4.74
C SER A 146 3.05 3.09 3.74
N ALA A 147 2.35 3.57 2.73
CA ALA A 147 2.95 4.39 1.68
C ALA A 147 2.18 5.69 1.40
N THR A 148 2.92 6.70 0.98
CA THR A 148 2.40 8.01 0.57
C THR A 148 3.32 8.64 -0.46
N ILE A 149 2.84 9.70 -1.12
CA ILE A 149 3.71 10.59 -1.90
C ILE A 149 4.23 11.73 -1.03
N GLY A 150 5.42 12.23 -1.35
CA GLY A 150 5.97 13.44 -0.74
C GLY A 150 7.45 13.65 -1.06
N PRO A 151 7.98 14.85 -0.74
CA PRO A 151 9.41 15.11 -0.81
C PRO A 151 10.15 14.46 0.36
N ARG A 152 11.48 14.56 0.36
CA ARG A 152 12.24 14.43 1.60
C ARG A 152 11.96 15.63 2.50
N LEU A 153 11.81 15.40 3.80
CA LEU A 153 11.31 16.39 4.73
C LEU A 153 12.31 16.71 5.83
N MET A 154 12.24 17.94 6.33
CA MET A 154 12.81 18.35 7.59
C MET A 154 11.73 18.88 8.51
N ARG A 155 11.91 18.62 9.80
CA ARG A 155 11.11 19.23 10.86
C ARG A 155 11.67 20.61 11.18
N SER A 156 10.82 21.64 11.19
CA SER A 156 11.15 22.98 11.67
C SER A 156 10.30 23.32 12.89
N THR A 157 10.92 24.00 13.85
CA THR A 157 10.25 24.59 15.02
C THR A 157 10.40 26.12 15.02
N ASP A 158 10.84 26.72 13.91
CA ASP A 158 10.88 28.17 13.75
C ASP A 158 9.45 28.72 13.71
N LEU A 159 9.17 29.73 14.53
CA LEU A 159 7.85 30.36 14.60
C LEU A 159 7.41 30.95 13.26
N LYS A 160 8.34 31.45 12.44
CA LYS A 160 8.04 31.99 11.11
C LYS A 160 7.63 30.90 10.13
N ASP A 161 8.29 29.75 10.21
CA ASP A 161 7.93 28.59 9.40
C ASP A 161 6.55 28.06 9.80
N ILE A 162 6.27 28.00 11.11
CA ILE A 162 4.97 27.59 11.63
C ILE A 162 3.87 28.57 11.21
N GLU A 163 4.10 29.88 11.32
CA GLU A 163 3.14 30.90 10.91
C GLU A 163 2.81 30.82 9.41
N PHE A 164 3.82 30.55 8.56
CA PHE A 164 3.64 30.55 7.11
C PHE A 164 3.15 29.20 6.54
N TYR A 165 3.75 28.09 6.96
CA TYR A 165 3.47 26.75 6.42
C TYR A 165 2.51 25.94 7.29
N GLY A 166 2.23 26.38 8.52
CA GLY A 166 1.33 25.69 9.42
C GLY A 166 -0.08 25.51 8.86
N ASP A 167 -0.77 24.54 9.44
CA ASP A 167 -2.16 24.28 9.18
C ASP A 167 -3.01 25.25 10.01
N PRO A 168 -3.87 26.08 9.38
CA PRO A 168 -4.74 27.00 10.11
C PRO A 168 -5.64 26.31 11.14
N ASP A 169 -5.98 25.03 10.93
CA ASP A 169 -6.86 24.29 11.84
C ASP A 169 -6.15 23.85 13.14
N LEU A 170 -4.81 23.96 13.18
CA LEU A 170 -4.01 23.66 14.35
C LEU A 170 -3.54 24.92 15.10
N TYR A 171 -3.81 26.12 14.58
CA TYR A 171 -3.42 27.37 15.22
C TYR A 171 -4.21 27.62 16.52
N PRO A 172 -3.60 28.15 17.60
CA PRO A 172 -2.17 28.46 17.77
C PRO A 172 -1.36 27.30 18.38
N ASN A 173 -1.93 26.09 18.42
CA ASN A 173 -1.37 24.95 19.15
C ASN A 173 -0.27 24.19 18.38
N GLN A 174 -0.09 24.49 17.09
CA GLN A 174 0.97 23.90 16.29
C GLN A 174 2.35 24.38 16.74
N THR A 175 3.25 23.44 17.04
CA THR A 175 4.59 23.72 17.59
C THR A 175 5.73 23.36 16.63
N GLU A 176 5.40 22.80 15.47
CA GLU A 176 6.36 22.34 14.46
C GLU A 176 5.68 22.29 13.09
N VAL A 177 6.46 22.36 12.02
CA VAL A 177 6.04 22.10 10.64
C VAL A 177 7.02 21.18 9.92
N TYR A 178 6.54 20.45 8.92
CA TYR A 178 7.36 19.61 8.04
C TYR A 178 7.53 20.26 6.67
N LEU A 179 8.77 20.56 6.32
CA LEU A 179 9.12 21.31 5.10
C LEU A 179 9.93 20.44 4.14
N PRO A 180 9.78 20.61 2.81
CA PRO A 180 10.62 19.94 1.83
C PRO A 180 12.10 20.33 1.94
N LEU A 181 12.94 19.32 2.08
CA LEU A 181 14.39 19.39 1.88
C LEU A 181 14.77 19.39 0.39
N THR A 182 13.97 18.71 -0.42
CA THR A 182 14.19 18.51 -1.85
C THR A 182 12.96 18.94 -2.64
N LYS A 183 13.12 19.16 -3.96
CA LYS A 183 11.99 19.47 -4.85
C LYS A 183 11.36 18.20 -5.44
N GLU A 184 12.13 17.13 -5.45
CA GLU A 184 11.76 15.81 -5.96
C GLU A 184 10.69 15.20 -5.05
N ILE A 185 9.61 14.71 -5.68
CA ILE A 185 8.49 14.04 -5.02
C ILE A 185 8.53 12.56 -5.39
N TYR A 186 8.42 11.70 -4.39
CA TYR A 186 8.54 10.25 -4.53
C TYR A 186 7.28 9.57 -4.02
N ASN A 187 6.88 8.49 -4.68
CA ASN A 187 6.00 7.50 -4.05
C ASN A 187 6.84 6.62 -3.13
N THR A 188 6.59 6.72 -1.83
CA THR A 188 7.46 6.17 -0.79
C THR A 188 6.67 5.26 0.14
N ALA A 189 7.17 4.04 0.34
CA ALA A 189 6.75 3.17 1.43
C ALA A 189 7.62 3.42 2.66
N HIS A 190 6.99 3.54 3.82
CA HIS A 190 7.59 3.84 5.11
C HIS A 190 7.39 2.66 6.05
N VAL A 191 8.43 2.30 6.81
CA VAL A 191 8.40 1.19 7.77
C VAL A 191 8.59 1.73 9.18
N TYR A 192 7.58 1.50 10.02
CA TYR A 192 7.58 1.85 11.43
C TYR A 192 7.86 0.60 12.27
N ALA A 193 8.84 0.68 13.16
CA ALA A 193 9.09 -0.37 14.15
C ALA A 193 8.06 -0.32 15.28
N PRO A 194 7.82 -1.43 16.03
CA PRO A 194 6.78 -1.52 17.07
C PRO A 194 6.79 -0.43 18.16
N ASN A 195 7.90 0.28 18.36
CA ASN A 195 7.99 1.42 19.26
C ASN A 195 7.52 2.76 18.62
N GLY A 196 7.02 2.72 17.38
CA GLY A 196 6.58 3.87 16.58
C GLY A 196 7.68 4.60 15.82
N SER A 197 8.95 4.19 15.91
CA SER A 197 10.02 4.86 15.16
C SER A 197 9.99 4.47 13.68
N LEU A 198 10.11 5.45 12.79
CA LEU A 198 10.36 5.22 11.37
C LEU A 198 11.79 4.66 11.20
N ILE A 199 11.91 3.41 10.74
CA ILE A 199 13.21 2.72 10.60
C ILE A 199 13.69 2.59 9.16
N ALA A 200 12.78 2.71 8.18
CA ALA A 200 13.14 2.67 6.77
C ALA A 200 12.13 3.41 5.89
N SER A 201 12.58 3.81 4.70
CA SER A 201 11.74 4.34 3.64
C SER A 201 12.28 3.87 2.30
N ARG A 202 11.40 3.50 1.37
CA ARG A 202 11.74 2.96 0.05
C ARG A 202 10.92 3.65 -1.01
N ASP A 203 11.60 4.23 -1.98
CA ASP A 203 10.95 4.91 -3.09
C ASP A 203 10.64 3.91 -4.20
N LYS A 204 9.50 4.07 -4.83
CA LYS A 204 9.07 3.28 -5.98
C LYS A 204 10.00 3.53 -7.16
N SER A 205 10.59 2.47 -7.70
CA SER A 205 11.62 2.59 -8.75
C SER A 205 11.05 2.67 -10.16
N HIS A 206 9.91 2.02 -10.40
CA HIS A 206 9.19 2.06 -11.66
C HIS A 206 7.86 2.75 -11.46
N LEU A 207 7.64 3.84 -12.19
CA LEU A 207 6.42 4.64 -12.10
C LEU A 207 5.44 4.27 -13.21
N THR A 208 4.15 4.36 -12.87
CA THR A 208 3.06 4.29 -13.84
C THR A 208 2.97 5.58 -14.66
N PRO A 209 2.30 5.57 -15.83
CA PRO A 209 2.05 6.79 -16.58
C PRO A 209 1.36 7.88 -15.76
N ALA A 210 0.38 7.55 -14.92
CA ALA A 210 -0.30 8.52 -14.06
C ALA A 210 0.67 9.17 -13.05
N GLU A 211 1.59 8.42 -12.47
CA GLU A 211 2.58 8.98 -11.54
C GLU A 211 3.55 9.94 -12.23
N ILE A 212 3.87 9.72 -13.51
CA ILE A 212 4.77 10.59 -14.29
C ILE A 212 4.02 11.80 -14.84
N GLU A 213 2.87 11.59 -15.46
CA GLU A 213 2.17 12.60 -16.26
C GLU A 213 1.26 13.49 -15.41
N LEU A 214 0.53 12.90 -14.45
CA LEU A 214 -0.41 13.63 -13.59
C LEU A 214 0.29 14.15 -12.33
N LEU A 215 1.02 13.27 -11.63
CA LEU A 215 1.66 13.60 -10.35
C LEU A 215 3.09 14.12 -10.51
N GLN A 216 3.75 13.89 -11.65
CA GLN A 216 5.13 14.33 -11.90
C GLN A 216 6.11 13.86 -10.82
N LEU A 217 5.92 12.63 -10.36
CA LEU A 217 6.82 11.96 -9.43
C LEU A 217 8.13 11.62 -10.13
N VAL A 218 9.20 11.53 -9.35
CA VAL A 218 10.49 11.01 -9.81
C VAL A 218 10.66 9.56 -9.35
N PRO A 219 11.27 8.69 -10.18
CA PRO A 219 11.52 7.32 -9.78
C PRO A 219 12.60 7.27 -8.69
N GLY A 220 12.41 6.38 -7.74
CA GLY A 220 13.43 5.95 -6.81
C GLY A 220 14.57 5.23 -7.52
N LYS A 221 15.76 5.27 -6.91
CA LYS A 221 16.90 4.47 -7.36
C LYS A 221 16.79 3.06 -6.83
N LEU A 222 16.89 2.06 -7.71
CA LEU A 222 16.80 0.66 -7.30
C LEU A 222 17.89 0.30 -6.29
N GLU A 223 19.10 0.85 -6.44
CA GLU A 223 20.23 0.63 -5.54
C GLU A 223 20.00 1.11 -4.10
N ASP A 224 19.06 2.03 -3.89
CA ASP A 224 18.67 2.51 -2.56
C ASP A 224 17.62 1.59 -1.90
N ASN A 225 17.07 0.64 -2.67
CA ASN A 225 16.11 -0.34 -2.18
C ASN A 225 16.79 -1.52 -1.45
N ARG A 226 17.23 -1.24 -0.22
CA ARG A 226 17.93 -2.20 0.63
C ARG A 226 16.96 -3.05 1.46
N VAL A 227 17.37 -4.27 1.78
CA VAL A 227 16.69 -5.13 2.76
C VAL A 227 16.64 -4.45 4.13
N ILE A 228 15.56 -4.69 4.88
CA ILE A 228 15.30 -4.10 6.19
C ILE A 228 15.30 -5.22 7.24
N GLU A 229 16.20 -5.10 8.21
CA GLU A 229 16.37 -6.07 9.31
C GLU A 229 15.38 -5.85 10.46
N PRO A 230 15.10 -6.87 11.30
CA PRO A 230 15.73 -8.20 11.37
C PRO A 230 15.08 -9.29 10.50
N ASN A 231 13.92 -9.03 9.89
CA ASN A 231 13.14 -10.06 9.19
C ASN A 231 13.46 -10.14 7.68
N SER A 232 14.60 -9.59 7.27
CA SER A 232 15.00 -9.42 5.86
C SER A 232 13.84 -8.99 4.94
N LEU A 233 13.17 -7.91 5.35
CA LEU A 233 11.99 -7.34 4.71
C LEU A 233 12.38 -6.51 3.48
N CYS A 234 11.65 -6.66 2.39
CA CYS A 234 11.87 -5.92 1.14
C CYS A 234 10.59 -5.29 0.67
N ILE A 235 10.70 -4.21 -0.11
CA ILE A 235 9.54 -3.50 -0.63
C ILE A 235 9.64 -3.43 -2.15
N ALA A 236 8.57 -3.85 -2.84
CA ALA A 236 8.36 -3.60 -4.26
C ALA A 236 6.99 -2.96 -4.41
N ILE A 237 6.95 -1.64 -4.57
CA ILE A 237 5.70 -0.88 -4.55
C ILE A 237 4.93 -1.13 -5.85
N CYS A 238 3.78 -1.80 -5.76
CA CYS A 238 2.83 -2.01 -6.85
C CYS A 238 3.49 -2.55 -8.13
N ILE A 239 3.63 -1.69 -9.14
CA ILE A 239 4.20 -2.02 -10.44
C ILE A 239 5.67 -2.47 -10.36
N ASP A 240 6.43 -2.08 -9.32
CA ASP A 240 7.80 -2.56 -9.10
C ASP A 240 7.87 -4.11 -9.08
N ALA A 241 6.86 -4.77 -8.50
CA ALA A 241 6.83 -6.23 -8.42
C ALA A 241 6.59 -6.91 -9.77
N PHE A 242 6.21 -6.16 -10.80
CA PHE A 242 6.07 -6.64 -12.18
C PHE A 242 7.39 -6.60 -12.96
N TYR A 243 8.48 -6.11 -12.35
CA TYR A 243 9.78 -6.03 -13.00
C TYR A 243 10.78 -7.04 -12.43
N SER A 244 11.34 -7.87 -13.31
CA SER A 244 12.29 -8.92 -12.93
C SER A 244 13.59 -8.38 -12.34
N ASN A 245 14.07 -7.21 -12.79
CA ASN A 245 15.27 -6.57 -12.23
C ASN A 245 15.08 -6.18 -10.76
N VAL A 246 13.88 -5.69 -10.38
CA VAL A 246 13.57 -5.34 -8.99
C VAL A 246 13.59 -6.59 -8.13
N LEU A 247 12.86 -7.62 -8.53
CA LEU A 247 12.77 -8.86 -7.77
C LEU A 247 14.12 -9.57 -7.65
N SER A 248 14.90 -9.62 -8.74
CA SER A 248 16.25 -10.21 -8.73
C SER A 248 17.20 -9.42 -7.83
N TYR A 249 17.12 -8.08 -7.84
CA TYR A 249 17.95 -7.24 -6.98
C TYR A 249 17.62 -7.43 -5.49
N LEU A 250 16.34 -7.48 -5.12
CA LEU A 250 15.93 -7.73 -3.74
C LEU A 250 16.31 -9.15 -3.31
N ASP A 251 16.05 -10.16 -4.14
CA ASP A 251 16.42 -11.55 -3.88
C ASP A 251 17.93 -11.72 -3.65
N SER A 252 18.76 -11.02 -4.43
CA SER A 252 20.24 -11.04 -4.28
C SER A 252 20.75 -10.47 -2.94
N GLN A 253 19.89 -9.75 -2.22
CA GLN A 253 20.19 -9.21 -0.89
C GLN A 253 19.67 -10.12 0.24
N ASN A 254 19.29 -11.37 -0.07
CA ASN A 254 18.67 -12.33 0.84
C ASN A 254 17.28 -11.90 1.35
N CYS A 255 16.49 -11.28 0.47
CA CYS A 255 15.10 -10.97 0.78
C CYS A 255 14.31 -12.21 1.21
N THR A 256 13.68 -12.17 2.38
CA THR A 256 12.84 -13.29 2.87
C THR A 256 11.36 -12.98 2.74
N ILE A 257 10.96 -11.74 3.07
CA ILE A 257 9.56 -11.29 3.04
C ILE A 257 9.44 -10.11 2.08
N LEU A 258 8.73 -10.31 0.97
CA LEU A 258 8.45 -9.25 0.01
C LEU A 258 7.12 -8.55 0.33
N ILE A 259 7.16 -7.24 0.51
CA ILE A 259 5.99 -6.39 0.72
C ILE A 259 5.68 -5.64 -0.55
N GLN A 260 4.44 -5.79 -1.02
CA GLN A 260 3.91 -5.16 -2.21
C GLN A 260 2.70 -4.29 -1.81
N PRO A 261 2.92 -3.06 -1.33
CA PRO A 261 1.82 -2.11 -1.20
C PRO A 261 1.38 -1.72 -2.62
N SER A 262 0.07 -1.84 -2.90
CA SER A 262 -0.48 -1.63 -4.25
C SER A 262 -1.68 -0.70 -4.28
N PHE A 263 -1.71 0.14 -5.31
CA PHE A 263 -2.81 1.00 -5.71
C PHE A 263 -3.14 0.69 -7.16
N ASN A 264 -4.08 -0.22 -7.36
CA ASN A 264 -4.50 -0.62 -8.70
C ASN A 264 -5.61 0.31 -9.18
N ALA A 265 -5.23 1.35 -9.93
CA ALA A 265 -6.10 2.43 -10.41
C ALA A 265 -7.03 2.01 -11.59
N GLN A 266 -7.63 0.82 -11.49
CA GLN A 266 -8.50 0.23 -12.51
C GLN A 266 -9.56 -0.67 -11.87
N MET A 267 -10.60 -1.04 -12.63
CA MET A 267 -11.57 -2.05 -12.20
C MET A 267 -10.89 -3.42 -12.09
N TRP A 268 -11.06 -4.12 -10.97
CA TRP A 268 -10.43 -5.43 -10.79
C TRP A 268 -11.02 -6.49 -11.71
N ALA A 269 -12.34 -6.61 -11.74
CA ALA A 269 -13.04 -7.53 -12.65
C ALA A 269 -13.17 -6.93 -14.06
N ALA A 270 -12.05 -6.66 -14.73
CA ALA A 270 -12.02 -6.17 -16.10
C ALA A 270 -10.80 -6.70 -16.86
N ASN A 271 -10.73 -6.40 -18.15
CA ASN A 271 -9.48 -6.52 -18.89
C ASN A 271 -8.58 -5.32 -18.58
N ILE A 272 -7.26 -5.50 -18.66
CA ILE A 272 -6.26 -4.45 -18.35
C ILE A 272 -6.39 -3.18 -19.21
N SER A 273 -7.07 -3.29 -20.36
CA SER A 273 -7.45 -2.16 -21.20
C SER A 273 -8.63 -2.55 -22.09
N ALA A 274 -9.30 -1.56 -22.68
CA ALA A 274 -10.41 -1.80 -23.61
C ALA A 274 -9.99 -2.60 -24.86
N SER A 275 -8.71 -2.56 -25.24
CA SER A 275 -8.16 -3.29 -26.39
C SER A 275 -7.51 -4.62 -26.02
N SER A 276 -7.32 -4.90 -24.72
CA SER A 276 -6.71 -6.14 -24.24
C SER A 276 -7.77 -7.19 -23.94
N THR A 277 -7.42 -8.45 -24.18
CA THR A 277 -8.17 -9.63 -23.75
C THR A 277 -7.64 -10.21 -22.43
N ILE A 278 -6.58 -9.62 -21.88
CA ILE A 278 -5.97 -10.06 -20.63
C ILE A 278 -6.84 -9.60 -19.48
N TRP A 279 -7.42 -10.57 -18.77
CA TRP A 279 -8.16 -10.37 -17.53
C TRP A 279 -7.21 -9.90 -16.44
N GLN A 280 -7.51 -8.80 -15.79
CA GLN A 280 -6.59 -8.13 -14.88
C GLN A 280 -6.15 -9.03 -13.70
N PRO A 281 -7.02 -9.82 -13.05
CA PRO A 281 -6.59 -10.81 -12.07
C PRO A 281 -5.58 -11.83 -12.60
N SER A 282 -5.61 -12.15 -13.89
CA SER A 282 -4.60 -13.01 -14.52
C SER A 282 -3.25 -12.28 -14.57
N ASP A 283 -3.24 -11.00 -14.95
CA ASP A 283 -2.01 -10.18 -15.03
C ASP A 283 -1.32 -10.08 -13.66
N TRP A 284 -2.08 -9.86 -12.59
CA TRP A 284 -1.57 -9.84 -11.22
C TRP A 284 -1.13 -11.22 -10.70
N THR A 285 -1.55 -12.29 -11.36
CA THR A 285 -1.07 -13.65 -11.04
C THR A 285 0.26 -13.91 -11.76
N TYR A 286 0.32 -13.68 -13.07
CA TYR A 286 1.51 -13.97 -13.88
C TYR A 286 2.64 -12.94 -13.73
N GLY A 287 2.31 -11.70 -13.39
CA GLY A 287 3.27 -10.64 -13.09
C GLY A 287 3.99 -10.92 -11.76
N PRO A 288 3.52 -10.36 -10.63
CA PRO A 288 4.27 -10.40 -9.38
C PRO A 288 4.49 -11.84 -8.89
N LEU A 289 3.47 -12.70 -8.84
CA LEU A 289 3.65 -14.08 -8.36
C LEU A 289 4.40 -14.95 -9.37
N GLY A 290 4.10 -14.82 -10.66
CA GLY A 290 4.78 -15.57 -11.72
C GLY A 290 6.28 -15.28 -11.82
N LEU A 291 6.69 -14.03 -11.56
CA LEU A 291 8.10 -13.64 -11.56
C LEU A 291 8.88 -14.16 -10.35
N PHE A 292 8.24 -14.58 -9.25
CA PHE A 292 8.95 -15.18 -8.12
C PHE A 292 9.60 -16.54 -8.44
N LYS A 293 9.27 -17.15 -9.59
CA LYS A 293 10.02 -18.30 -10.11
C LYS A 293 11.50 -18.01 -10.34
N GLN A 294 11.83 -16.74 -10.52
CA GLN A 294 13.19 -16.27 -10.77
C GLN A 294 13.95 -15.99 -9.47
N THR A 295 13.27 -16.06 -8.31
CA THR A 295 13.85 -15.76 -6.99
C THR A 295 14.06 -17.04 -6.18
N GLN A 296 15.00 -17.03 -5.25
CA GLN A 296 15.37 -18.19 -4.43
C GLN A 296 15.13 -17.97 -2.94
N ASN A 297 15.35 -16.75 -2.46
CA ASN A 297 15.34 -16.39 -1.05
C ASN A 297 13.97 -15.93 -0.57
N ILE A 298 13.16 -15.31 -1.45
CA ILE A 298 11.82 -14.83 -1.09
C ILE A 298 10.93 -16.01 -0.71
N GLN A 299 10.60 -16.13 0.58
CA GLN A 299 9.75 -17.19 1.13
C GLN A 299 8.29 -16.76 1.27
N PHE A 300 8.06 -15.49 1.58
CA PHE A 300 6.71 -14.95 1.77
C PHE A 300 6.51 -13.68 0.94
N SER A 301 5.29 -13.49 0.44
CA SER A 301 4.88 -12.21 -0.13
C SER A 301 3.57 -11.73 0.46
N ILE A 302 3.47 -10.41 0.65
CA ILE A 302 2.27 -9.74 1.12
C ILE A 302 1.93 -8.67 0.09
N ASN A 303 0.82 -8.81 -0.61
CA ASN A 303 0.30 -7.79 -1.51
C ASN A 303 -0.98 -7.20 -0.93
N THR A 304 -1.01 -5.89 -0.75
CA THR A 304 -2.18 -5.16 -0.25
C THR A 304 -2.71 -4.25 -1.33
N MET A 305 -4.02 -4.31 -1.58
CA MET A 305 -4.68 -3.45 -2.57
C MET A 305 -5.65 -2.50 -1.87
N VAL A 306 -5.41 -1.20 -2.04
CA VAL A 306 -6.42 -0.18 -1.71
C VAL A 306 -7.66 -0.41 -2.58
N THR A 307 -8.85 -0.16 -2.04
CA THR A 307 -10.10 -0.20 -2.79
C THR A 307 -10.88 1.10 -2.58
N GLY A 308 -11.92 1.34 -3.38
CA GLY A 308 -12.82 2.48 -3.17
C GLY A 308 -12.66 3.60 -4.18
N ASN A 309 -13.76 4.34 -4.37
CA ASN A 309 -13.82 5.54 -5.19
C ASN A 309 -13.38 6.76 -4.37
N LEU A 310 -12.56 7.65 -4.94
CA LEU A 310 -12.27 8.97 -4.35
C LEU A 310 -12.96 10.13 -5.09
N PHE A 311 -12.99 10.05 -6.42
CA PHE A 311 -13.62 11.03 -7.31
C PHE A 311 -14.26 10.28 -8.50
N ARG A 312 -15.01 10.99 -9.36
CA ARG A 312 -15.74 10.35 -10.48
C ARG A 312 -14.87 9.61 -11.49
N ASP A 313 -13.60 9.96 -11.55
CA ASP A 313 -12.61 9.44 -12.49
C ASP A 313 -11.55 8.55 -11.83
N MET A 314 -11.70 8.20 -10.56
CA MET A 314 -10.72 7.44 -9.79
C MET A 314 -11.32 6.16 -9.23
N ILE A 315 -11.14 5.07 -9.98
CA ILE A 315 -11.50 3.71 -9.59
C ILE A 315 -10.27 3.01 -9.04
N VAL A 316 -10.40 2.41 -7.86
CA VAL A 316 -9.35 1.59 -7.26
C VAL A 316 -9.98 0.35 -6.71
N ASP A 317 -9.49 -0.80 -7.15
CA ASP A 317 -10.09 -2.09 -6.84
C ASP A 317 -9.04 -3.20 -6.85
N GLY A 318 -9.32 -4.29 -6.15
CA GLY A 318 -8.35 -5.35 -6.01
C GLY A 318 -8.69 -6.43 -5.00
N GLN A 319 -7.78 -7.41 -4.90
CA GLN A 319 -7.74 -8.42 -3.85
C GLN A 319 -6.33 -8.54 -3.27
N SER A 320 -6.23 -8.34 -1.96
CA SER A 320 -4.98 -8.53 -1.20
C SER A 320 -4.67 -10.01 -1.03
N THR A 321 -3.39 -10.37 -0.96
CA THR A 321 -2.94 -11.75 -0.77
C THR A 321 -1.75 -11.86 0.16
N ILE A 322 -1.67 -12.97 0.87
CA ILE A 322 -0.45 -13.45 1.54
C ILE A 322 -0.09 -14.80 0.93
N ASN A 323 1.13 -14.93 0.43
CA ASN A 323 1.61 -16.11 -0.28
C ASN A 323 2.86 -16.67 0.38
N GLN A 324 3.06 -17.97 0.24
CA GLN A 324 4.23 -18.69 0.74
C GLN A 324 4.85 -19.53 -0.37
N ARG A 325 6.17 -19.55 -0.43
CA ARG A 325 6.94 -20.45 -1.29
C ARG A 325 6.76 -21.89 -0.82
N LEU A 326 6.44 -22.77 -1.76
CA LEU A 326 6.36 -24.19 -1.53
C LEU A 326 7.74 -24.84 -1.58
N SER A 327 7.98 -25.79 -0.67
CA SER A 327 9.10 -26.71 -0.79
C SER A 327 8.98 -27.51 -2.10
N LYS A 328 10.11 -27.94 -2.68
CA LYS A 328 10.12 -28.72 -3.92
C LYS A 328 9.26 -29.98 -3.85
N GLU A 329 9.14 -30.60 -2.67
CA GLU A 329 8.30 -31.77 -2.44
C GLU A 329 6.80 -31.45 -2.53
N ASN A 330 6.40 -30.27 -2.04
CA ASN A 330 4.99 -29.85 -1.97
C ASN A 330 4.47 -29.20 -3.26
N GLN A 331 5.35 -28.78 -4.18
CA GLN A 331 4.96 -28.14 -5.45
C GLN A 331 4.06 -29.05 -6.30
N SER A 332 4.31 -30.36 -6.30
CA SER A 332 3.50 -31.35 -7.04
C SER A 332 2.10 -31.59 -6.46
N GLN A 333 1.83 -31.13 -5.23
CA GLN A 333 0.57 -31.32 -4.50
C GLN A 333 -0.30 -30.05 -4.43
N ASN A 334 0.17 -28.93 -4.99
CA ASN A 334 -0.53 -27.65 -4.94
C ASN A 334 -1.81 -27.66 -5.80
N LYS A 335 -2.93 -28.08 -5.19
CA LYS A 335 -4.25 -28.16 -5.83
C LYS A 335 -5.33 -27.35 -5.09
N THR A 336 -4.95 -26.53 -4.12
CA THR A 336 -5.91 -25.91 -3.16
C THR A 336 -5.74 -24.41 -2.87
N SER A 337 -4.87 -23.67 -3.56
CA SER A 337 -4.80 -22.21 -3.45
C SER A 337 -6.13 -21.53 -3.82
N ASP A 338 -6.54 -20.59 -2.96
CA ASP A 338 -7.55 -19.61 -3.33
C ASP A 338 -7.06 -18.80 -4.53
N LEU A 339 -7.89 -18.74 -5.57
CA LEU A 339 -7.61 -18.03 -6.81
C LEU A 339 -8.38 -16.71 -6.84
N TYR A 340 -7.77 -15.69 -7.43
CA TYR A 340 -8.47 -14.44 -7.72
C TYR A 340 -9.74 -14.69 -8.53
N ILE A 341 -10.70 -13.78 -8.41
CA ILE A 341 -11.98 -13.91 -9.11
C ILE A 341 -11.79 -14.03 -10.64
N GLY A 342 -12.63 -14.85 -11.26
CA GLY A 342 -12.60 -15.08 -12.71
C GLY A 342 -11.41 -15.90 -13.19
N LEU A 343 -10.58 -16.45 -12.29
CA LEU A 343 -9.55 -17.43 -12.62
C LEU A 343 -10.03 -18.86 -12.36
N ASP A 344 -9.49 -19.78 -13.16
CA ASP A 344 -9.58 -21.22 -12.98
C ASP A 344 -8.20 -21.81 -12.69
N TRP A 345 -8.17 -23.03 -12.16
CA TRP A 345 -6.93 -23.75 -11.86
C TRP A 345 -5.96 -23.84 -13.04
N ILE A 346 -6.49 -24.02 -14.25
CA ILE A 346 -5.69 -24.06 -15.49
C ILE A 346 -4.92 -22.75 -15.72
N ASP A 347 -5.40 -21.63 -15.19
CA ASP A 347 -4.78 -20.31 -15.34
C ASP A 347 -3.61 -20.09 -14.40
N VAL A 348 -3.30 -21.01 -13.49
CA VAL A 348 -2.22 -20.83 -12.51
C VAL A 348 -1.30 -22.05 -12.41
N GLN A 349 -1.48 -23.05 -13.27
CA GLN A 349 -0.73 -24.31 -13.18
C GLN A 349 0.78 -24.11 -13.28
N ASP A 350 1.20 -23.10 -14.04
CA ASP A 350 2.61 -22.81 -14.17
C ASP A 350 3.18 -22.19 -12.90
N ILE A 351 2.38 -21.59 -12.00
CA ILE A 351 2.85 -20.89 -10.79
C ILE A 351 2.82 -21.85 -9.60
N ASP A 352 3.47 -23.00 -9.76
CA ASP A 352 3.50 -24.09 -8.79
C ASP A 352 4.42 -23.84 -7.58
N GLN A 353 5.31 -22.86 -7.67
CA GLN A 353 6.28 -22.55 -6.62
C GLN A 353 5.71 -21.85 -5.39
N PHE A 354 4.48 -21.32 -5.47
CA PHE A 354 3.85 -20.58 -4.38
C PHE A 354 2.42 -21.06 -4.12
N GLN A 355 2.02 -20.99 -2.85
CA GLN A 355 0.63 -21.14 -2.42
C GLN A 355 0.11 -19.81 -1.87
N THR A 356 -1.12 -19.47 -2.21
CA THR A 356 -1.88 -18.44 -1.51
C THR A 356 -2.27 -18.99 -0.13
N LEU A 357 -1.76 -18.39 0.95
CA LEU A 357 -2.15 -18.74 2.31
C LEU A 357 -3.50 -18.14 2.69
N VAL A 358 -3.71 -16.88 2.30
CA VAL A 358 -4.98 -16.18 2.47
C VAL A 358 -5.15 -15.13 1.39
N MET A 359 -6.39 -14.96 0.92
CA MET A 359 -6.78 -13.96 -0.06
C MET A 359 -7.98 -13.16 0.47
N SER A 360 -7.98 -11.86 0.24
CA SER A 360 -9.13 -11.04 0.57
C SER A 360 -10.29 -11.35 -0.37
N LYS A 361 -11.51 -11.34 0.18
CA LYS A 361 -12.71 -11.40 -0.66
C LYS A 361 -12.74 -10.16 -1.55
N TRP A 362 -13.21 -10.34 -2.78
CA TRP A 362 -13.66 -9.22 -3.59
C TRP A 362 -15.06 -8.79 -3.16
N ALA A 363 -15.56 -7.67 -3.67
CA ALA A 363 -16.89 -7.13 -3.36
C ALA A 363 -18.03 -8.12 -3.67
N ARG A 364 -17.78 -9.13 -4.50
CA ARG A 364 -18.70 -10.23 -4.81
C ARG A 364 -17.95 -11.55 -4.99
N ASP A 365 -18.59 -12.65 -4.58
CA ASP A 365 -18.05 -13.99 -4.80
C ASP A 365 -18.02 -14.37 -6.29
N ASP A 366 -16.99 -15.11 -6.71
CA ASP A 366 -16.91 -15.70 -8.04
C ASP A 366 -17.98 -16.78 -8.20
N PRO A 367 -18.90 -16.70 -9.19
CA PRO A 367 -19.99 -17.65 -9.37
C PRO A 367 -19.56 -19.03 -9.93
N ARG A 368 -18.42 -19.58 -9.48
CA ARG A 368 -17.84 -20.88 -9.91
C ARG A 368 -18.77 -22.08 -9.74
N ASN A 369 -19.64 -22.06 -8.73
CA ASN A 369 -20.58 -23.15 -8.43
C ASN A 369 -21.83 -23.14 -9.33
N ARG A 370 -21.93 -22.19 -10.27
CA ARG A 370 -23.01 -22.15 -11.26
C ARG A 370 -22.55 -22.87 -12.51
N ASN A 371 -23.47 -23.49 -13.26
CA ASN A 371 -23.19 -24.11 -14.55
C ASN A 371 -22.94 -23.03 -15.64
N LEU A 372 -21.89 -22.24 -15.44
CA LEU A 372 -21.47 -21.11 -16.27
C LEU A 372 -20.07 -21.37 -16.80
N THR A 373 -19.84 -21.02 -18.05
CA THR A 373 -18.50 -20.95 -18.63
C THR A 373 -17.68 -19.85 -17.95
N LYS A 374 -16.35 -19.96 -18.02
CA LYS A 374 -15.43 -18.92 -17.53
C LYS A 374 -15.74 -17.52 -18.09
N SER A 375 -16.08 -17.44 -19.37
CA SER A 375 -16.45 -16.17 -20.02
C SER A 375 -17.71 -15.56 -19.42
N GLU A 376 -18.75 -16.36 -19.19
CA GLU A 376 -20.00 -15.90 -18.58
C GLU A 376 -19.78 -15.43 -17.13
N ARG A 377 -18.96 -16.16 -16.35
CA ARG A 377 -18.59 -15.73 -14.99
C ARG A 377 -17.87 -14.38 -15.01
N ARG A 378 -16.85 -14.21 -15.86
CA ARG A 378 -16.12 -12.94 -16.00
C ARG A 378 -17.03 -11.80 -16.44
N GLN A 379 -17.99 -12.05 -17.32
CA GLN A 379 -18.97 -11.05 -17.73
C GLN A 379 -19.85 -10.59 -16.56
N LEU A 380 -20.35 -11.52 -15.74
CA LEU A 380 -21.14 -11.18 -14.54
C LEU A 380 -20.31 -10.40 -13.51
N LEU A 381 -19.04 -10.78 -13.33
CA LEU A 381 -18.12 -10.05 -12.46
C LEU A 381 -17.84 -8.65 -13.02
N HIS A 382 -17.63 -8.51 -14.32
CA HIS A 382 -17.39 -7.21 -14.96
C HIS A 382 -18.59 -6.26 -14.84
N GLN A 383 -19.81 -6.77 -15.05
CA GLN A 383 -21.03 -5.99 -14.80
C GLN A 383 -21.09 -5.49 -13.36
N TYR A 384 -20.73 -6.33 -12.39
CA TYR A 384 -20.69 -5.91 -11.00
C TYR A 384 -19.60 -4.85 -10.75
N ALA A 385 -18.44 -4.96 -11.39
CA ALA A 385 -17.39 -3.93 -11.31
C ALA A 385 -17.88 -2.57 -11.80
N GLN A 386 -18.68 -2.55 -12.89
CA GLN A 386 -19.32 -1.33 -13.40
C GLN A 386 -20.34 -0.75 -12.41
N GLU A 387 -21.02 -1.61 -11.63
CA GLU A 387 -21.92 -1.17 -10.56
C GLU A 387 -21.17 -0.58 -9.34
N LEU A 388 -19.90 -0.92 -9.12
CA LEU A 388 -19.09 -0.33 -8.04
C LEU A 388 -18.53 1.05 -8.42
N ALA A 389 -18.39 1.31 -9.72
CA ALA A 389 -17.77 2.51 -10.26
C ALA A 389 -18.48 3.81 -9.84
N PRO A 390 -17.77 4.95 -9.79
CA PRO A 390 -18.38 6.24 -9.54
C PRO A 390 -19.50 6.55 -10.52
N ASP A 391 -20.55 7.23 -10.07
CA ASP A 391 -21.72 7.62 -10.87
C ASP A 391 -22.49 6.48 -11.57
N SER A 392 -22.24 5.23 -11.17
CA SER A 392 -23.01 4.07 -11.64
C SER A 392 -24.51 4.18 -11.33
N LYS A 393 -24.87 4.96 -10.29
CA LYS A 393 -26.24 5.06 -9.72
C LYS A 393 -26.79 3.71 -9.24
N SER A 394 -25.92 2.71 -9.13
CA SER A 394 -26.25 1.40 -8.60
C SER A 394 -26.36 1.49 -7.07
N PRO A 395 -27.25 0.71 -6.43
CA PRO A 395 -27.17 0.51 -4.98
C PRO A 395 -25.83 -0.12 -4.53
N ASN A 396 -25.00 -0.60 -5.45
CA ASN A 396 -23.67 -1.16 -5.17
C ASN A 396 -22.53 -0.15 -5.35
N GLU A 397 -22.83 1.09 -5.75
CA GLU A 397 -21.80 2.13 -5.94
C GLU A 397 -20.91 2.26 -4.69
N ASN A 398 -19.59 2.23 -4.92
CA ASN A 398 -18.56 2.32 -3.88
C ASN A 398 -18.63 1.24 -2.77
N LYS A 399 -19.39 0.15 -2.96
CA LYS A 399 -19.44 -1.00 -2.03
C LYS A 399 -18.28 -1.98 -2.24
N TYR A 400 -17.07 -1.46 -2.38
CA TYR A 400 -15.87 -2.28 -2.43
C TYR A 400 -15.61 -2.98 -1.09
N ALA A 401 -14.86 -4.07 -1.15
CA ALA A 401 -14.46 -4.80 0.05
C ALA A 401 -13.45 -3.98 0.86
N ASP A 402 -13.69 -3.85 2.16
CA ASP A 402 -12.74 -3.32 3.14
C ASP A 402 -12.28 -4.49 4.02
N THR A 403 -11.01 -4.86 3.93
CA THR A 403 -10.55 -6.19 4.36
C THR A 403 -9.31 -6.15 5.24
N VAL A 404 -9.30 -7.06 6.22
CA VAL A 404 -8.12 -7.46 6.98
C VAL A 404 -7.97 -8.96 6.79
N ILE A 405 -6.86 -9.38 6.18
CA ILE A 405 -6.49 -10.79 6.10
C ILE A 405 -5.19 -10.99 6.84
N TRP A 406 -5.03 -12.16 7.43
CA TRP A 406 -3.84 -12.47 8.21
C TRP A 406 -3.55 -13.96 8.21
N THR A 407 -2.31 -14.30 8.53
CA THR A 407 -1.88 -15.67 8.80
C THR A 407 -0.63 -15.64 9.68
N ASP A 408 -0.40 -16.70 10.44
CA ASP A 408 0.84 -16.90 11.18
C ASP A 408 1.77 -17.79 10.33
N VAL A 409 3.03 -17.38 10.22
CA VAL A 409 4.06 -18.09 9.46
C VAL A 409 5.25 -18.41 10.32
N ILE A 410 6.05 -19.39 9.90
CA ILE A 410 7.31 -19.76 10.54
C ILE A 410 8.45 -19.23 9.68
N ILE A 411 9.37 -18.48 10.29
CA ILE A 411 10.58 -17.93 9.63
C ILE A 411 11.86 -18.63 10.09
#